data_AF-A0A7M3Y4N4-F1
#
_entry.id   AF-A0A7M3Y4N4-F1
#
_cell.length_a   1.000
_cell.length_b   1.000
_cell.length_c   1.000
_cell.angle_alpha   90.00
_cell.angle_beta   90.00
_cell.angle_gamma   90.00
#
_symmetry.space_group_name_H-M   'P 1'
#
loop_
_entity.id
_entity.type
_entity.pdbx_description
1 polymer ?
#
loop_
_entity_poly.entity_id
_entity_poly.type
_entity_poly.pdbx_seq_one_letter_code
_entity_poly.pdbx_strand_id
1 'polypeptide(L)'
;MLDNDRSRQAYLRRTALLLALPLMLTLCAPIANAGVALEETGSTPESVWSDDYINHIFPWADADDRILQFKEYHTYDTVKQRMQRLAEDYSDVFEFHEGMNGGTNARGEQTTADAYEGWYYGHSSPWMKITTDVSGGEYNEFVGDNGNYADRPDVLIVGNHHAREWMSVQVPMMQLEVIAFSMDNIGYDNDGDGRVDEDGWGDTNGDGVLDDDGDCLALEASYQDSNGDGTPCGPGDLGVDEDYSEQWIVDLLDSRELYIVPMLNVDGNIYDREVFCPAPAWESCPSGGWRKNLRDNTFTGVTPLPDLQEEVDEDCDG
;
A
#
# COMPACT_ATOMS: atom_id res chain seq x y z
N MET A 1 24.59 -94.68 3.00
CA MET A 1 23.49 -94.19 2.14
C MET A 1 22.67 -93.07 2.79
N LEU A 2 22.64 -92.93 4.12
CA LEU A 2 21.90 -91.88 4.85
C LEU A 2 22.58 -90.49 4.90
N ASP A 3 23.90 -90.39 4.71
CA ASP A 3 24.62 -89.10 4.77
C ASP A 3 24.48 -88.23 3.51
N ASN A 4 24.26 -88.86 2.36
CA ASN A 4 24.16 -88.15 1.08
C ASN A 4 22.81 -87.43 0.89
N ASP A 5 21.80 -87.80 1.69
CA ASP A 5 20.46 -87.22 1.63
C ASP A 5 20.35 -85.95 2.50
N ARG A 6 21.06 -85.94 3.66
CA ARG A 6 21.14 -84.75 4.53
C ARG A 6 21.92 -83.61 3.89
N SER A 7 23.00 -83.90 3.16
CA SER A 7 23.79 -82.90 2.43
C SER A 7 22.98 -82.28 1.28
N ARG A 8 22.20 -83.08 0.56
CA ARG A 8 21.34 -82.65 -0.54
C ARG A 8 20.15 -81.81 -0.06
N GLN A 9 19.54 -82.18 1.08
CA GLN A 9 18.50 -81.35 1.72
C GLN A 9 19.07 -80.03 2.27
N ALA A 10 20.29 -80.03 2.83
CA ALA A 10 20.95 -78.82 3.28
C ALA A 10 21.31 -77.89 2.10
N TYR A 11 21.73 -78.46 0.97
CA TYR A 11 22.01 -77.71 -0.25
C TYR A 11 20.72 -77.08 -0.81
N LEU A 12 19.64 -77.86 -0.97
CA LEU A 12 18.35 -77.37 -1.45
C LEU A 12 17.75 -76.28 -0.54
N ARG A 13 17.89 -76.40 0.78
CA ARG A 13 17.47 -75.36 1.73
C ARG A 13 18.29 -74.07 1.58
N ARG A 14 19.60 -74.17 1.37
CA ARG A 14 20.47 -73.01 1.14
C ARG A 14 20.18 -72.34 -0.20
N THR A 15 19.98 -73.11 -1.27
CA THR A 15 19.63 -72.57 -2.59
C THR A 15 18.24 -71.93 -2.60
N ALA A 16 17.26 -72.53 -1.91
CA ALA A 16 15.94 -71.94 -1.74
C ALA A 16 15.98 -70.63 -0.95
N LEU A 17 16.80 -70.55 0.11
CA LEU A 17 16.98 -69.31 0.87
C LEU A 17 17.68 -68.23 0.03
N LEU A 18 18.70 -68.60 -0.75
CA LEU A 18 19.45 -67.68 -1.62
C LEU A 18 18.62 -67.15 -2.79
N LEU A 19 17.60 -67.86 -3.24
CA LEU A 19 16.66 -67.40 -4.27
C LEU A 19 15.46 -66.64 -3.68
N ALA A 20 15.01 -67.00 -2.47
CA ALA A 20 13.90 -66.33 -1.80
C ALA A 20 14.27 -64.93 -1.26
N LEU A 21 15.52 -64.74 -0.82
CA LEU A 21 15.98 -63.46 -0.28
C LEU A 21 15.95 -62.30 -1.31
N PRO A 22 16.52 -62.43 -2.53
CA PRO A 22 16.42 -61.38 -3.55
C PRO A 22 14.97 -61.19 -4.04
N LEU A 23 14.16 -62.24 -4.08
CA LEU A 23 12.74 -62.16 -4.46
C LEU A 23 11.92 -61.36 -3.41
N MET A 24 12.15 -61.61 -2.12
CA MET A 24 11.56 -60.82 -1.02
C MET A 24 12.03 -59.36 -1.06
N LEU A 25 13.30 -59.12 -1.35
CA LEU A 25 13.83 -57.76 -1.54
C LEU A 25 13.16 -57.04 -2.72
N THR A 26 12.89 -57.73 -3.83
CA THR A 26 12.16 -57.13 -4.97
C THR A 26 10.65 -56.93 -4.72
N LEU A 27 10.04 -57.75 -3.86
CA LEU A 27 8.61 -57.66 -3.53
C LEU A 27 8.33 -56.63 -2.42
N CYS A 28 9.28 -56.40 -1.51
CA CYS A 28 9.18 -55.41 -0.43
C CYS A 28 9.78 -54.04 -0.80
N ALA A 29 10.68 -53.95 -1.79
CA ALA A 29 11.21 -52.69 -2.27
C ALA A 29 10.14 -51.68 -2.72
N PRO A 30 9.07 -52.03 -3.46
CA PRO A 30 8.04 -51.05 -3.83
C PRO A 30 7.15 -50.62 -2.66
N ILE A 31 7.18 -51.33 -1.52
CA ILE A 31 6.44 -50.95 -0.30
C ILE A 31 7.31 -50.03 0.58
N ALA A 32 8.64 -50.19 0.55
CA ALA A 32 9.57 -49.27 1.21
C ALA A 32 9.81 -47.97 0.40
N ASN A 33 9.62 -48.02 -0.93
CA ASN A 33 9.67 -46.86 -1.83
C ASN A 33 8.29 -46.24 -2.10
N ALA A 34 7.22 -46.79 -1.53
CA ALA A 34 6.06 -45.99 -1.15
C ALA A 34 6.43 -45.18 0.10
N GLY A 35 7.51 -44.40 -0.02
CA GLY A 35 7.53 -43.12 0.67
C GLY A 35 6.22 -42.48 0.26
N VAL A 36 5.44 -42.11 1.26
CA VAL A 36 4.35 -41.18 1.09
C VAL A 36 4.96 -40.06 0.24
N ALA A 37 4.65 -40.03 -1.06
CA ALA A 37 4.62 -38.76 -1.74
C ALA A 37 3.51 -38.05 -0.96
N LEU A 38 3.90 -37.33 0.10
CA LEU A 38 3.21 -36.10 0.37
C LEU A 38 3.43 -35.38 -0.95
N GLU A 39 2.39 -35.33 -1.79
CA GLU A 39 2.18 -34.08 -2.49
C GLU A 39 2.34 -33.04 -1.38
N GLU A 40 3.36 -32.19 -1.49
CA GLU A 40 3.34 -30.93 -0.78
C GLU A 40 2.08 -30.23 -1.32
N THR A 41 0.94 -30.57 -0.73
CA THR A 41 -0.21 -29.71 -0.68
C THR A 41 0.32 -28.48 0.01
N GLY A 42 0.49 -27.41 -0.76
CA GLY A 42 0.87 -26.10 -0.22
C GLY A 42 -0.04 -25.70 0.94
N SER A 43 0.34 -24.65 1.64
CA SER A 43 -0.47 -24.12 2.74
C SER A 43 -1.76 -23.48 2.21
N THR A 44 -2.80 -23.46 3.05
CA THR A 44 -3.94 -22.56 2.83
C THR A 44 -3.62 -21.22 3.51
N PRO A 45 -4.14 -20.09 3.03
CA PRO A 45 -3.92 -18.79 3.66
C PRO A 45 -4.21 -18.79 5.17
N GLU A 46 -5.33 -19.39 5.60
CA GLU A 46 -5.74 -19.43 7.02
C GLU A 46 -4.86 -20.32 7.91
N SER A 47 -3.91 -21.05 7.32
CA SER A 47 -2.93 -21.85 8.05
C SER A 47 -1.61 -21.13 8.28
N VAL A 48 -1.38 -20.03 7.58
CA VAL A 48 -0.16 -19.21 7.63
C VAL A 48 -0.48 -17.88 8.28
N TRP A 49 -1.45 -17.16 7.73
CA TRP A 49 -1.70 -15.77 8.04
C TRP A 49 -2.92 -15.54 8.94
N SER A 50 -2.91 -14.39 9.58
CA SER A 50 -3.98 -13.84 10.39
C SER A 50 -5.24 -13.53 9.56
N ASP A 51 -6.39 -13.59 10.22
CA ASP A 51 -7.67 -13.23 9.61
C ASP A 51 -7.66 -11.78 9.10
N ASP A 52 -6.98 -10.86 9.79
CA ASP A 52 -6.96 -9.44 9.42
C ASP A 52 -6.20 -9.21 8.11
N TYR A 53 -5.03 -9.81 7.95
CA TYR A 53 -4.24 -9.76 6.72
C TYR A 53 -5.00 -10.35 5.52
N ILE A 54 -5.54 -11.57 5.66
CA ILE A 54 -6.32 -12.24 4.61
C ILE A 54 -7.51 -11.37 4.15
N ASN A 55 -8.15 -10.67 5.09
CA ASN A 55 -9.31 -9.83 4.81
C ASN A 55 -8.97 -8.36 4.50
N HIS A 56 -7.68 -8.04 4.31
CA HIS A 56 -7.18 -6.70 4.01
C HIS A 56 -7.71 -5.68 5.02
N ILE A 57 -7.55 -5.99 6.31
CA ILE A 57 -7.92 -5.15 7.44
C ILE A 57 -6.65 -4.49 7.94
N PHE A 58 -6.56 -3.17 7.76
CA PHE A 58 -5.41 -2.42 8.23
C PHE A 58 -5.43 -2.23 9.75
N PRO A 59 -4.27 -2.25 10.41
CA PRO A 59 -4.16 -2.33 11.87
C PRO A 59 -4.49 -1.01 12.60
N TRP A 60 -4.55 0.13 11.89
CA TRP A 60 -4.80 1.45 12.49
C TRP A 60 -6.28 1.79 12.72
N ALA A 61 -7.22 0.94 12.29
CA ALA A 61 -8.65 1.18 12.46
C ALA A 61 -9.43 -0.12 12.59
N ASP A 62 -10.63 -0.04 13.16
CA ASP A 62 -11.55 -1.18 13.21
C ASP A 62 -12.00 -1.59 11.81
N ALA A 63 -12.28 -2.88 11.61
CA ALA A 63 -12.67 -3.45 10.30
C ALA A 63 -13.96 -2.85 9.71
N ASP A 64 -14.83 -2.27 10.55
CA ASP A 64 -16.07 -1.61 10.14
C ASP A 64 -15.90 -0.11 9.83
N ASP A 65 -14.76 0.50 10.14
CA ASP A 65 -14.43 1.86 9.69
C ASP A 65 -14.05 1.87 8.21
N ARG A 66 -15.08 1.91 7.37
CA ARG A 66 -14.91 1.78 5.91
C ARG A 66 -14.02 2.86 5.31
N ILE A 67 -13.92 4.05 5.90
CA ILE A 67 -13.10 5.14 5.37
C ILE A 67 -11.63 4.89 5.73
N LEU A 68 -11.31 4.61 7.00
CA LEU A 68 -9.93 4.35 7.42
C LEU A 68 -9.41 2.98 6.95
N GLN A 69 -10.32 2.07 6.60
CA GLN A 69 -10.02 0.82 5.89
C GLN A 69 -9.92 1.00 4.36
N PHE A 70 -10.01 2.24 3.85
CA PHE A 70 -9.93 2.58 2.42
C PHE A 70 -10.93 1.84 1.52
N LYS A 71 -12.04 1.39 2.11
CA LYS A 71 -13.19 0.77 1.41
C LYS A 71 -14.18 1.84 0.93
N GLU A 72 -13.98 3.10 1.32
CA GLU A 72 -14.70 4.29 0.87
C GLU A 72 -13.76 5.50 0.72
N TYR A 73 -14.07 6.39 -0.22
CA TYR A 73 -13.25 7.57 -0.50
C TYR A 73 -13.40 8.66 0.58
N HIS A 74 -12.30 9.10 1.16
CA HIS A 74 -12.25 10.28 2.03
C HIS A 74 -12.85 11.53 1.35
N THR A 75 -13.74 12.26 2.03
CA THR A 75 -14.21 13.59 1.64
C THR A 75 -13.25 14.68 2.14
N TYR A 76 -13.42 15.93 1.72
CA TYR A 76 -12.65 17.06 2.26
C TYR A 76 -12.67 17.08 3.80
N ASP A 77 -13.85 16.96 4.40
CA ASP A 77 -14.01 16.98 5.85
C ASP A 77 -13.31 15.81 6.53
N THR A 78 -13.40 14.60 5.96
CA THR A 78 -12.75 13.42 6.58
C THR A 78 -11.24 13.41 6.37
N VAL A 79 -10.72 13.92 5.25
CA VAL A 79 -9.28 14.20 5.06
C VAL A 79 -8.82 15.14 6.16
N LYS A 80 -9.44 16.31 6.28
CA LYS A 80 -9.06 17.34 7.24
C LYS A 80 -9.10 16.83 8.67
N GLN A 81 -10.22 16.24 9.09
CA GLN A 81 -10.38 15.74 10.45
C GLN A 81 -9.36 14.65 10.79
N ARG A 82 -9.09 13.74 9.84
CA ARG A 82 -8.11 12.68 10.10
C ARG A 82 -6.70 13.23 10.19
N MET A 83 -6.30 14.14 9.30
CA MET A 83 -4.99 14.79 9.36
C MET A 83 -4.80 15.58 10.66
N GLN A 84 -5.79 16.37 11.08
CA GLN A 84 -5.76 17.05 12.38
C GLN A 84 -5.56 16.06 13.53
N ARG A 85 -6.27 14.92 13.48
CA ARG A 85 -6.14 13.88 14.50
C ARG A 85 -4.75 13.25 14.52
N LEU A 86 -4.16 12.96 13.35
CA LEU A 86 -2.81 12.44 13.25
C LEU A 86 -1.77 13.43 13.81
N ALA A 87 -1.91 14.72 13.51
CA ALA A 87 -1.04 15.76 14.06
C ALA A 87 -1.19 15.94 15.58
N GLU A 88 -2.37 15.70 16.14
CA GLU A 88 -2.58 15.68 17.58
C GLU A 88 -1.96 14.45 18.25
N ASP A 89 -2.12 13.28 17.65
CA ASP A 89 -1.68 12.01 18.23
C ASP A 89 -0.17 11.78 18.10
N TYR A 90 0.44 12.28 17.02
CA TYR A 90 1.87 12.16 16.75
C TYR A 90 2.52 13.54 16.54
N SER A 91 2.36 14.42 17.53
CA SER A 91 2.83 15.82 17.48
C SER A 91 4.35 15.99 17.36
N ASP A 92 5.12 14.92 17.59
CA ASP A 92 6.58 14.93 17.45
C ASP A 92 7.02 14.80 15.98
N VAL A 93 6.14 14.31 15.10
CA VAL A 93 6.43 14.07 13.68
C VAL A 93 5.49 14.78 12.71
N PHE A 94 4.24 15.05 13.08
CA PHE A 94 3.25 15.65 12.21
C PHE A 94 2.88 17.08 12.62
N GLU A 95 2.86 18.00 11.64
CA GLU A 95 2.30 19.34 11.77
C GLU A 95 1.28 19.58 10.65
N PHE A 96 0.03 19.84 11.04
CA PHE A 96 -1.09 20.03 10.11
C PHE A 96 -1.23 21.50 9.70
N HIS A 97 -1.48 21.71 8.40
CA HIS A 97 -1.69 23.03 7.82
C HIS A 97 -2.86 23.07 6.83
N GLU A 98 -3.38 24.28 6.61
CA GLU A 98 -4.37 24.59 5.57
C GLU A 98 -3.92 25.82 4.79
N GLY A 99 -3.82 25.70 3.47
CA GLY A 99 -3.27 26.78 2.63
C GLY A 99 -1.83 27.14 3.01
N MET A 100 -1.37 28.32 2.64
CA MET A 100 -0.05 28.83 3.06
C MET A 100 -0.18 30.29 3.46
N ASN A 101 0.70 30.79 4.34
CA ASN A 101 0.66 32.21 4.74
C ASN A 101 0.76 33.17 3.55
N GLY A 102 1.55 32.78 2.55
CA GLY A 102 1.83 33.59 1.36
C GLY A 102 2.89 34.66 1.61
N GLY A 103 3.21 35.41 0.57
CA GLY A 103 4.30 36.37 0.58
C GLY A 103 4.78 36.66 -0.84
N THR A 104 5.99 37.17 -0.99
CA THR A 104 6.60 37.27 -2.33
C THR A 104 7.18 35.91 -2.70
N ASN A 105 6.62 35.24 -3.71
CA ASN A 105 7.12 33.95 -4.17
C ASN A 105 8.45 34.12 -4.95
N ALA A 106 9.07 33.00 -5.34
CA ALA A 106 10.33 33.00 -6.10
C ALA A 106 10.25 33.72 -7.47
N ARG A 107 9.05 33.93 -8.01
CA ARG A 107 8.79 34.69 -9.24
C ARG A 107 8.58 36.20 -8.99
N GLY A 108 8.61 36.65 -7.74
CA GLY A 108 8.36 38.03 -7.36
C GLY A 108 6.87 38.40 -7.29
N GLU A 109 5.97 37.41 -7.34
CA GLU A 109 4.53 37.63 -7.25
C GLU A 109 4.10 37.66 -5.78
N GLN A 110 3.25 38.62 -5.42
CA GLN A 110 2.69 38.68 -4.09
C GLN A 110 1.49 37.74 -3.98
N THR A 111 1.57 36.77 -3.06
CA THR A 111 0.48 35.87 -2.69
C THR A 111 0.01 36.16 -1.26
N THR A 112 -1.17 35.67 -0.93
CA THR A 112 -1.82 35.71 0.39
C THR A 112 -2.39 34.33 0.69
N ALA A 113 -2.87 34.09 1.91
CA ALA A 113 -3.59 32.86 2.26
C ALA A 113 -4.72 32.51 1.28
N ASP A 114 -5.51 33.51 0.89
CA ASP A 114 -6.61 33.37 -0.07
C ASP A 114 -6.16 32.87 -1.46
N ALA A 115 -4.87 32.96 -1.80
CA ALA A 115 -4.36 32.43 -3.07
C ALA A 115 -4.36 30.90 -3.13
N TYR A 116 -4.50 30.23 -1.98
CA TYR A 116 -4.49 28.77 -1.82
C TYR A 116 -5.85 28.23 -1.35
N GLU A 117 -6.90 29.04 -1.50
CA GLU A 117 -8.29 28.71 -1.21
C GLU A 117 -9.07 28.45 -2.51
N GLY A 118 -10.00 27.51 -2.46
CA GLY A 118 -10.97 27.28 -3.52
C GLY A 118 -11.86 28.52 -3.76
N TRP A 119 -12.20 28.79 -5.02
CA TRP A 119 -12.97 29.98 -5.41
C TRP A 119 -14.47 29.86 -5.13
N TYR A 120 -15.02 28.64 -5.16
CA TYR A 120 -16.45 28.39 -5.06
C TYR A 120 -16.86 27.91 -3.67
N TYR A 121 -16.18 26.89 -3.13
CA TYR A 121 -16.50 26.38 -1.78
C TYR A 121 -15.69 27.07 -0.68
N GLY A 122 -14.62 27.79 -1.01
CA GLY A 122 -13.85 28.55 -0.02
C GLY A 122 -13.05 27.66 0.92
N HIS A 123 -12.61 26.50 0.44
CA HIS A 123 -11.82 25.56 1.24
C HIS A 123 -10.34 25.69 0.89
N SER A 124 -9.51 25.84 1.92
CA SER A 124 -8.05 25.81 1.79
C SER A 124 -7.57 24.37 1.64
N SER A 125 -6.56 24.13 0.82
CA SER A 125 -6.00 22.79 0.65
C SER A 125 -5.33 22.31 1.95
N PRO A 126 -5.71 21.15 2.50
CA PRO A 126 -5.07 20.59 3.68
C PRO A 126 -3.76 19.91 3.28
N TRP A 127 -2.72 20.07 4.10
CA TRP A 127 -1.44 19.40 3.91
C TRP A 127 -0.73 19.13 5.25
N MET A 128 0.19 18.18 5.23
CA MET A 128 0.95 17.74 6.40
C MET A 128 2.44 17.98 6.19
N LYS A 129 3.09 18.65 7.15
CA LYS A 129 4.54 18.61 7.32
C LYS A 129 4.89 17.39 8.16
N ILE A 130 5.88 16.63 7.72
CA ILE A 130 6.29 15.38 8.36
C ILE A 130 7.82 15.32 8.47
N THR A 131 8.35 15.27 9.69
CA THR A 131 9.77 15.04 9.96
C THR A 131 9.96 14.78 11.45
N THR A 132 11.01 14.06 11.86
CA THR A 132 11.30 13.90 13.30
C THR A 132 11.62 15.24 13.96
N ASP A 133 11.04 15.52 15.13
CA ASP A 133 11.14 16.83 15.80
C ASP A 133 10.54 17.94 14.90
N VAL A 134 9.30 17.74 14.45
CA VAL A 134 8.59 18.66 13.54
C VAL A 134 8.42 20.06 14.14
N SER A 135 8.32 20.18 15.47
CA SER A 135 8.21 21.47 16.15
C SER A 135 9.55 22.22 16.30
N GLY A 136 10.66 21.58 15.95
CA GLY A 136 12.00 22.13 15.99
C GLY A 136 12.37 22.88 14.70
N GLY A 137 13.65 22.84 14.34
CA GLY A 137 14.16 23.46 13.11
C GLY A 137 13.97 24.98 13.03
N GLU A 138 14.08 25.51 11.80
CA GLU A 138 13.75 26.90 11.47
C GLU A 138 12.27 27.02 11.08
N TYR A 139 11.70 28.21 11.32
CA TYR A 139 10.34 28.55 10.89
C TYR A 139 10.36 29.24 9.52
N ASN A 140 9.50 28.80 8.60
CA ASN A 140 9.34 29.42 7.28
C ASN A 140 8.10 30.33 7.27
N GLU A 141 8.30 31.65 7.18
CA GLU A 141 7.20 32.62 7.22
C GLU A 141 6.24 32.52 6.02
N PHE A 142 6.74 32.17 4.83
CA PHE A 142 5.95 32.11 3.59
C PHE A 142 5.01 30.91 3.58
N VAL A 143 5.53 29.74 3.97
CA VAL A 143 4.76 28.49 4.04
C VAL A 143 3.93 28.45 5.31
N GLY A 144 4.56 28.78 6.45
CA GLY A 144 3.95 28.78 7.77
C GLY A 144 4.23 27.53 8.60
N ASP A 145 5.27 26.76 8.28
CA ASP A 145 5.67 25.52 8.96
C ASP A 145 6.94 25.65 9.80
N ASN A 146 7.06 24.73 10.76
CA ASN A 146 8.28 24.45 11.53
C ASN A 146 9.01 23.22 10.98
N GLY A 147 10.07 22.79 11.65
CA GLY A 147 10.76 21.56 11.30
C GLY A 147 11.57 21.66 10.00
N ASN A 148 12.10 22.85 9.69
CA ASN A 148 12.99 23.06 8.54
C ASN A 148 14.47 22.95 8.98
N TYR A 149 15.15 21.92 8.52
CA TYR A 149 16.52 21.52 8.84
C TYR A 149 17.40 21.58 7.59
N ALA A 150 18.50 22.33 7.66
CA ALA A 150 19.37 22.56 6.49
C ALA A 150 20.03 21.29 5.91
N ASP A 151 20.08 20.20 6.68
CA ASP A 151 20.67 18.91 6.31
C ASP A 151 19.64 17.84 5.91
N ARG A 152 18.34 18.13 5.97
CA ARG A 152 17.27 17.22 5.54
C ARG A 152 16.68 17.71 4.21
N PRO A 153 16.83 16.96 3.12
CA PRO A 153 16.21 17.34 1.86
C PRO A 153 14.69 17.09 1.87
N ASP A 154 14.00 17.98 1.16
CA ASP A 154 12.53 17.96 1.03
C ASP A 154 12.03 16.90 0.04
N VAL A 155 10.87 16.34 0.33
CA VAL A 155 10.08 15.49 -0.56
C VAL A 155 8.64 16.01 -0.57
N LEU A 156 8.10 16.28 -1.75
CA LEU A 156 6.74 16.74 -1.92
C LEU A 156 5.90 15.68 -2.64
N ILE A 157 4.82 15.25 -2.00
CA ILE A 157 3.84 14.30 -2.54
C ILE A 157 2.50 15.02 -2.63
N VAL A 158 1.95 15.11 -3.84
CA VAL A 158 0.73 15.86 -4.10
C VAL A 158 -0.28 15.00 -4.83
N GLY A 159 -1.44 14.86 -4.18
CA GLY A 159 -2.64 14.26 -4.71
C GLY A 159 -3.57 15.25 -5.36
N ASN A 160 -4.45 14.74 -6.22
CA ASN A 160 -5.62 15.47 -6.71
C ASN A 160 -5.31 16.78 -7.44
N HIS A 161 -4.30 16.77 -8.30
CA HIS A 161 -4.14 17.83 -9.30
C HIS A 161 -5.40 17.92 -10.17
N HIS A 162 -5.94 16.77 -10.54
CA HIS A 162 -7.21 16.65 -11.24
C HIS A 162 -8.32 16.14 -10.34
N ALA A 163 -9.44 16.86 -10.37
CA ALA A 163 -10.60 16.63 -9.52
C ALA A 163 -11.10 15.18 -9.53
N ARG A 164 -11.21 14.57 -10.72
CA ARG A 164 -11.68 13.19 -10.94
C ARG A 164 -10.74 12.06 -10.54
N GLU A 165 -9.47 12.35 -10.24
CA GLU A 165 -8.48 11.32 -9.92
C GLU A 165 -8.60 10.94 -8.45
N TRP A 166 -9.74 10.38 -8.02
CA TRP A 166 -10.08 10.22 -6.60
C TRP A 166 -9.09 9.35 -5.83
N MET A 167 -8.50 8.34 -6.49
CA MET A 167 -7.44 7.50 -5.90
C MET A 167 -6.20 8.31 -5.52
N SER A 168 -5.91 9.40 -6.22
CA SER A 168 -4.79 10.28 -5.88
C SER A 168 -5.02 11.08 -4.60
N VAL A 169 -6.23 11.08 -4.03
CA VAL A 169 -6.48 11.54 -2.66
C VAL A 169 -6.20 10.42 -1.65
N GLN A 170 -6.60 9.19 -2.00
CA GLN A 170 -6.54 8.05 -1.07
C GLN A 170 -5.11 7.58 -0.83
N VAL A 171 -4.28 7.52 -1.87
CA VAL A 171 -2.88 7.06 -1.74
C VAL A 171 -2.06 7.93 -0.77
N PRO A 172 -2.08 9.27 -0.86
CA PRO A 172 -1.44 10.12 0.15
C PRO A 172 -2.02 9.96 1.56
N MET A 173 -3.34 9.75 1.69
CA MET A 173 -3.96 9.47 3.00
C MET A 173 -3.47 8.14 3.58
N MET A 174 -3.39 7.09 2.76
CA MET A 174 -2.82 5.79 3.15
C MET A 174 -1.38 5.95 3.63
N GLN A 175 -0.59 6.75 2.92
CA GLN A 175 0.79 7.00 3.30
C GLN A 175 0.91 7.70 4.66
N LEU A 176 -0.01 8.61 4.99
CA LEU A 176 -0.06 9.20 6.34
C LEU A 176 -0.36 8.16 7.42
N GLU A 177 -1.29 7.23 7.17
CA GLU A 177 -1.60 6.15 8.12
C GLU A 177 -0.43 5.19 8.31
N VAL A 178 0.22 4.78 7.22
CA VAL A 178 1.41 3.92 7.24
C VAL A 178 2.53 4.57 8.05
N ILE A 179 2.81 5.86 7.81
CA ILE A 179 3.81 6.60 8.57
C ILE A 179 3.43 6.66 10.05
N ALA A 180 2.20 7.05 10.37
CA ALA A 180 1.72 7.16 11.74
C ALA A 180 1.83 5.82 12.49
N PHE A 181 1.37 4.75 11.85
CA PHE A 181 1.43 3.40 12.39
C PHE A 181 2.87 2.97 12.67
N SER A 182 3.79 3.25 11.75
CA SER A 182 5.20 2.84 11.86
C SER A 182 5.91 3.44 13.08
N MET A 183 5.51 4.62 13.55
CA MET A 183 6.18 5.31 14.66
C MET A 183 6.15 4.52 15.98
N ASP A 184 5.07 3.78 16.23
CA ASP A 184 4.85 3.07 17.49
C ASP A 184 4.92 1.54 17.35
N ASN A 185 5.09 1.02 16.14
CA ASN A 185 4.94 -0.41 15.82
C ASN A 185 6.16 -0.99 15.09
N ILE A 186 7.37 -0.68 15.56
CA ILE A 186 8.60 -1.22 14.95
C ILE A 186 8.66 -2.75 15.02
N GLY A 187 8.82 -3.40 13.87
CA GLY A 187 8.90 -4.86 13.74
C GLY A 187 7.53 -5.49 13.95
N TYR A 188 6.53 -4.96 13.25
CA TYR A 188 5.16 -5.41 13.34
C TYR A 188 4.90 -6.56 12.37
N ASP A 189 4.71 -7.76 12.90
CA ASP A 189 4.28 -8.95 12.16
C ASP A 189 2.85 -8.71 11.58
N ASN A 190 2.80 -8.22 10.34
CA ASN A 190 1.59 -7.65 9.74
C ASN A 190 0.65 -8.71 9.14
N ASP A 191 1.20 -9.86 8.82
CA ASP A 191 0.49 -11.00 8.26
C ASP A 191 0.24 -12.08 9.32
N GLY A 192 0.98 -12.08 10.44
CA GLY A 192 0.78 -12.93 11.59
C GLY A 192 1.46 -14.31 11.48
N ASP A 193 2.40 -14.47 10.55
CA ASP A 193 3.11 -15.73 10.34
C ASP A 193 4.20 -15.98 11.42
N GLY A 194 4.57 -14.94 12.16
CA GLY A 194 5.57 -14.96 13.22
C GLY A 194 6.97 -14.48 12.83
N ARG A 195 7.17 -13.95 11.62
CA ARG A 195 8.39 -13.24 11.23
C ARG A 195 8.03 -11.80 10.85
N VAL A 196 9.09 -11.05 10.56
CA VAL A 196 9.05 -9.60 10.39
C VAL A 196 10.11 -9.16 9.38
N ASP A 197 9.91 -8.00 8.75
CA ASP A 197 10.79 -7.41 7.74
C ASP A 197 11.09 -8.40 6.58
N GLU A 198 10.07 -9.08 6.07
CA GLU A 198 10.25 -10.28 5.23
C GLU A 198 10.62 -9.98 3.79
N ASP A 199 9.91 -9.05 3.15
CA ASP A 199 10.14 -8.70 1.76
C ASP A 199 10.72 -7.29 1.56
N GLY A 200 11.63 -7.22 0.60
CA GLY A 200 11.99 -5.95 -0.02
C GLY A 200 10.86 -5.46 -0.93
N TRP A 201 10.94 -4.20 -1.38
CA TRP A 201 9.97 -3.71 -2.37
C TRP A 201 10.31 -4.26 -3.78
N GLY A 202 9.49 -5.16 -4.30
CA GLY A 202 9.58 -5.75 -5.64
C GLY A 202 10.66 -6.82 -5.75
N ASP A 203 10.94 -7.29 -6.98
CA ASP A 203 11.93 -8.33 -7.29
C ASP A 203 13.38 -7.92 -6.94
N THR A 204 13.76 -8.09 -5.67
CA THR A 204 15.05 -7.68 -5.12
C THR A 204 16.15 -8.62 -5.61
N ASN A 205 15.81 -9.89 -5.83
CA ASN A 205 16.76 -10.93 -6.23
C ASN A 205 16.99 -11.01 -7.76
N GLY A 206 16.11 -10.41 -8.56
CA GLY A 206 16.18 -10.28 -10.01
C GLY A 206 15.77 -11.53 -10.79
N ASP A 207 14.98 -12.44 -10.20
CA ASP A 207 14.54 -13.68 -10.85
C ASP A 207 13.23 -13.54 -11.64
N GLY A 208 12.60 -12.37 -11.57
CA GLY A 208 11.34 -12.05 -12.24
C GLY A 208 10.09 -12.47 -11.47
N VAL A 209 10.22 -12.91 -10.22
CA VAL A 209 9.15 -13.16 -9.25
C VAL A 209 9.21 -12.05 -8.19
N LEU A 210 8.04 -11.59 -7.72
CA LEU A 210 7.97 -10.52 -6.72
C LEU A 210 8.04 -11.06 -5.29
N ASP A 211 7.53 -12.27 -5.07
CA ASP A 211 7.60 -13.02 -3.82
C ASP A 211 9.05 -13.48 -3.55
N ASP A 212 9.81 -12.64 -2.84
CA ASP A 212 11.25 -12.83 -2.58
C ASP A 212 11.50 -13.80 -1.41
N ASP A 213 10.60 -13.86 -0.42
CA ASP A 213 10.65 -14.78 0.72
C ASP A 213 10.00 -16.15 0.44
N GLY A 214 9.13 -16.23 -0.56
CA GLY A 214 8.48 -17.43 -1.08
C GLY A 214 7.16 -17.80 -0.40
N ASP A 215 6.55 -16.90 0.37
CA ASP A 215 5.36 -17.20 1.16
C ASP A 215 4.10 -17.37 0.28
N CYS A 216 3.92 -16.58 -0.80
CA CYS A 216 2.88 -16.87 -1.80
C CYS A 216 3.16 -18.19 -2.54
N LEU A 217 4.41 -18.41 -2.95
CA LEU A 217 4.83 -19.61 -3.68
C LEU A 217 4.65 -20.89 -2.86
N ALA A 218 4.66 -20.79 -1.53
CA ALA A 218 4.41 -21.89 -0.61
C ALA A 218 2.93 -22.31 -0.52
N LEU A 219 1.99 -21.45 -0.95
CA LEU A 219 0.57 -21.75 -0.97
C LEU A 219 0.21 -22.84 -1.99
N GLU A 220 -0.95 -23.49 -1.81
CA GLU A 220 -1.52 -24.30 -2.89
C GLU A 220 -1.76 -23.43 -4.13
N ALA A 221 -1.48 -23.96 -5.33
CA ALA A 221 -1.59 -23.21 -6.59
C ALA A 221 -2.97 -22.58 -6.86
N SER A 222 -4.04 -23.02 -6.19
CA SER A 222 -5.37 -22.39 -6.27
C SER A 222 -5.52 -21.11 -5.46
N TYR A 223 -4.60 -20.81 -4.55
CA TYR A 223 -4.60 -19.61 -3.70
C TYR A 223 -3.58 -18.55 -4.14
N GLN A 224 -2.68 -18.90 -5.07
CA GLN A 224 -1.63 -17.99 -5.54
C GLN A 224 -2.14 -16.82 -6.40
N ASP A 225 -3.34 -16.90 -6.97
CA ASP A 225 -4.02 -15.78 -7.69
C ASP A 225 -5.20 -15.31 -6.83
N SER A 226 -4.88 -14.76 -5.66
CA SER A 226 -5.82 -14.36 -4.61
C SER A 226 -6.67 -13.15 -5.02
N ASN A 227 -6.14 -12.26 -5.88
CA ASN A 227 -6.87 -11.11 -6.41
C ASN A 227 -7.64 -11.43 -7.70
N GLY A 228 -7.36 -12.57 -8.34
CA GLY A 228 -8.08 -13.09 -9.51
C GLY A 228 -7.75 -12.37 -10.82
N ASP A 229 -6.59 -11.70 -10.91
CA ASP A 229 -6.15 -11.00 -12.12
C ASP A 229 -5.55 -11.94 -13.18
N GLY A 230 -5.30 -13.20 -12.81
CA GLY A 230 -4.76 -14.25 -13.68
C GLY A 230 -3.24 -14.38 -13.66
N THR A 231 -2.55 -13.65 -12.79
CA THR A 231 -1.10 -13.69 -12.59
C THR A 231 -0.80 -14.24 -11.19
N PRO A 232 -0.47 -15.53 -11.02
CA PRO A 232 -0.18 -16.10 -9.71
C PRO A 232 1.05 -15.45 -9.07
N CYS A 233 0.96 -15.15 -7.77
CA CYS A 233 1.96 -14.43 -6.97
C CYS A 233 2.40 -13.14 -7.65
N GLY A 234 1.41 -12.40 -8.18
CA GLY A 234 1.58 -11.11 -8.81
C GLY A 234 1.35 -9.95 -7.84
N PRO A 235 1.49 -8.69 -8.31
CA PRO A 235 1.21 -7.52 -7.49
C PRO A 235 -0.18 -7.55 -6.87
N GLY A 236 -0.25 -7.44 -5.55
CA GLY A 236 -1.51 -7.43 -4.81
C GLY A 236 -2.16 -8.79 -4.61
N ASP A 237 -1.43 -9.88 -4.87
CA ASP A 237 -1.75 -11.17 -4.27
C ASP A 237 -1.27 -11.24 -2.82
N LEU A 238 -1.93 -12.07 -2.01
CA LEU A 238 -1.46 -12.41 -0.67
C LEU A 238 -0.19 -13.25 -0.76
N GLY A 239 0.80 -13.00 0.09
CA GLY A 239 2.08 -13.68 0.05
C GLY A 239 3.17 -12.96 -0.78
N VAL A 240 2.94 -11.71 -1.20
CA VAL A 240 3.82 -10.95 -2.10
C VAL A 240 4.10 -9.57 -1.53
N ASP A 241 5.40 -9.22 -1.42
CA ASP A 241 5.87 -7.92 -0.91
C ASP A 241 5.30 -7.65 0.49
N GLU A 242 5.24 -8.69 1.35
CA GLU A 242 4.78 -8.58 2.74
C GLU A 242 5.73 -7.79 3.63
N ASP A 243 5.16 -7.29 4.72
CA ASP A 243 5.89 -6.72 5.85
C ASP A 243 7.10 -5.82 5.55
N TYR A 244 6.80 -4.56 5.23
CA TYR A 244 7.81 -3.52 5.09
C TYR A 244 8.41 -3.14 6.43
N SER A 245 9.68 -2.75 6.44
CA SER A 245 10.33 -2.32 7.68
C SER A 245 9.83 -0.96 8.18
N GLU A 246 9.10 -0.92 9.31
CA GLU A 246 8.73 0.35 9.96
C GLU A 246 9.96 1.17 10.39
N GLN A 247 11.05 0.50 10.77
CA GLN A 247 12.31 1.17 11.13
C GLN A 247 12.86 1.97 9.96
N TRP A 248 12.72 1.46 8.74
CA TRP A 248 13.13 2.19 7.55
C TRP A 248 12.33 3.49 7.37
N ILE A 249 11.02 3.48 7.71
CA ILE A 249 10.20 4.70 7.69
C ILE A 249 10.65 5.69 8.76
N VAL A 250 10.95 5.24 9.98
CA VAL A 250 11.47 6.12 11.05
C VAL A 250 12.80 6.75 10.63
N ASP A 251 13.73 5.95 10.09
CA ASP A 251 15.03 6.44 9.60
C ASP A 251 14.87 7.41 8.42
N LEU A 252 13.84 7.21 7.58
CA LEU A 252 13.49 8.13 6.51
C LEU A 252 13.10 9.50 7.07
N LEU A 253 12.24 9.56 8.09
CA LEU A 253 11.80 10.82 8.71
C LEU A 253 12.92 11.57 9.45
N ASP A 254 13.91 10.84 9.97
CA ASP A 254 15.11 11.44 10.59
C ASP A 254 16.00 12.16 9.57
N SER A 255 15.91 11.78 8.29
CA SER A 255 16.79 12.26 7.23
C SER A 255 16.08 13.07 6.16
N ARG A 256 14.76 13.28 6.27
CA ARG A 256 13.93 13.95 5.26
C ARG A 256 12.87 14.84 5.89
N GLU A 257 12.41 15.78 5.09
CA GLU A 257 11.22 16.58 5.34
C GLU A 257 10.20 16.25 4.28
N LEU A 258 9.06 15.68 4.68
CA LEU A 258 8.01 15.31 3.76
C LEU A 258 6.88 16.32 3.86
N TYR A 259 6.36 16.67 2.69
CA TYR A 259 5.18 17.49 2.51
C TYR A 259 4.14 16.64 1.77
N ILE A 260 3.06 16.29 2.45
CA ILE A 260 1.99 15.49 1.85
C ILE A 260 0.74 16.36 1.71
N VAL A 261 0.28 16.53 0.47
CA VAL A 261 -0.93 17.28 0.10
C VAL A 261 -1.94 16.31 -0.51
N PRO A 262 -2.85 15.69 0.27
CA PRO A 262 -3.78 14.70 -0.29
C PRO A 262 -4.76 15.29 -1.31
N MET A 263 -5.21 16.52 -1.09
CA MET A 263 -6.26 17.15 -1.88
C MET A 263 -5.87 18.57 -2.29
N LEU A 264 -5.12 18.69 -3.41
CA LEU A 264 -4.76 20.01 -3.95
C LEU A 264 -5.99 20.74 -4.52
N ASN A 265 -6.73 20.11 -5.43
CA ASN A 265 -7.90 20.70 -6.10
C ASN A 265 -9.20 20.40 -5.33
N VAL A 266 -9.32 20.95 -4.12
CA VAL A 266 -10.46 20.72 -3.22
C VAL A 266 -11.80 21.00 -3.90
N ASP A 267 -11.96 22.20 -4.45
CA ASP A 267 -13.20 22.64 -5.09
C ASP A 267 -13.62 21.72 -6.24
N GLY A 268 -12.65 21.39 -7.10
CA GLY A 268 -12.90 20.50 -8.22
C GLY A 268 -13.29 19.11 -7.76
N ASN A 269 -12.63 18.55 -6.72
CA ASN A 269 -12.96 17.23 -6.20
C ASN A 269 -14.37 17.17 -5.60
N ILE A 270 -14.75 18.17 -4.81
CA ILE A 270 -16.11 18.28 -4.27
C ILE A 270 -17.12 18.35 -5.42
N TYR A 271 -16.87 19.22 -6.41
CA TYR A 271 -17.77 19.37 -7.56
C TYR A 271 -17.91 18.08 -8.37
N ASP A 272 -16.81 17.38 -8.62
CA ASP A 272 -16.84 16.12 -9.35
C ASP A 272 -17.66 15.07 -8.61
N ARG A 273 -17.41 14.92 -7.30
CA ARG A 273 -18.03 13.88 -6.48
C ARG A 273 -19.48 14.13 -6.12
N GLU A 274 -19.89 15.40 -6.02
CA GLU A 274 -21.21 15.74 -5.50
C GLU A 274 -22.17 16.25 -6.57
N VAL A 275 -21.64 16.78 -7.68
CA VAL A 275 -22.46 17.49 -8.69
C VAL A 275 -22.28 16.92 -10.09
N PHE A 276 -21.04 16.83 -10.59
CA PHE A 276 -20.78 16.51 -12.00
C PHE A 276 -20.87 15.01 -12.28
N CYS A 277 -20.25 14.18 -11.43
CA CYS A 277 -20.03 12.76 -11.64
C CYS A 277 -20.13 11.97 -10.32
N PRO A 278 -21.28 12.06 -9.60
CA PRO A 278 -21.41 11.42 -8.30
C PRO A 278 -21.33 9.88 -8.39
N ALA A 279 -21.03 9.25 -7.25
CA ALA A 279 -20.96 7.79 -7.15
C ALA A 279 -22.21 7.11 -7.77
N PRO A 280 -22.05 6.05 -8.58
CA PRO A 280 -20.84 5.23 -8.78
C PRO A 280 -19.85 5.77 -9.85
N ALA A 281 -19.82 7.08 -10.11
CA ALA A 281 -18.73 7.75 -10.82
C ALA A 281 -18.55 7.25 -12.26
N TRP A 282 -17.34 6.81 -12.63
CA TRP A 282 -16.95 6.34 -13.96
C TRP A 282 -17.88 5.27 -14.54
N GLU A 283 -18.54 4.46 -13.71
CA GLU A 283 -19.53 3.46 -14.14
C GLU A 283 -20.81 4.10 -14.71
N SER A 284 -21.13 5.32 -14.24
CA SER A 284 -22.37 6.03 -14.53
C SER A 284 -22.17 7.33 -15.31
N CYS A 285 -20.93 7.70 -15.61
CA CYS A 285 -20.54 9.03 -16.06
C CYS A 285 -19.71 8.96 -17.37
N PRO A 286 -20.37 9.13 -18.54
CA PRO A 286 -19.74 8.92 -19.86
C PRO A 286 -18.60 9.89 -20.20
N SER A 287 -18.55 11.05 -19.53
CA SER A 287 -17.50 12.08 -19.73
C SER A 287 -16.21 11.78 -18.96
N GLY A 288 -16.21 10.76 -18.08
CA GLY A 288 -15.05 10.39 -17.29
C GLY A 288 -14.66 11.42 -16.23
N GLY A 289 -15.61 12.17 -15.68
CA GLY A 289 -15.40 13.10 -14.54
C GLY A 289 -14.86 14.49 -14.90
N TRP A 290 -15.02 15.42 -13.96
CA TRP A 290 -14.49 16.78 -13.98
C TRP A 290 -13.01 16.81 -13.62
N ARG A 291 -12.22 17.63 -14.31
CA ARG A 291 -10.75 17.67 -14.15
C ARG A 291 -10.23 18.95 -13.49
N LYS A 292 -10.76 20.11 -13.90
CA LYS A 292 -10.21 21.44 -13.57
C LYS A 292 -10.58 21.90 -12.15
N ASN A 293 -10.01 23.02 -11.71
CA ASN A 293 -10.51 23.75 -10.54
C ASN A 293 -11.81 24.52 -10.89
N LEU A 294 -12.39 25.21 -9.91
CA LEU A 294 -13.59 26.04 -10.10
C LEU A 294 -13.28 27.54 -10.14
N ARG A 295 -12.09 27.93 -10.60
CA ARG A 295 -11.74 29.35 -10.73
C ARG A 295 -12.66 30.02 -11.75
N ASP A 296 -13.11 31.22 -11.42
CA ASP A 296 -13.83 32.08 -12.37
C ASP A 296 -12.83 32.76 -13.31
N ASN A 297 -12.73 32.24 -14.54
CA ASN A 297 -11.89 32.79 -15.59
C ASN A 297 -12.56 33.95 -16.34
N THR A 298 -13.82 34.26 -16.03
CA THR A 298 -14.51 35.42 -16.60
C THR A 298 -14.31 36.62 -15.69
N PHE A 299 -13.34 37.48 -16.01
CA PHE A 299 -13.17 38.78 -15.33
C PHE A 299 -14.32 39.77 -15.63
N THR A 300 -15.55 39.29 -15.84
CA THR A 300 -16.77 40.08 -16.03
C THR A 300 -18.02 39.35 -15.51
N GLY A 301 -18.07 39.07 -14.21
CA GLY A 301 -19.33 38.82 -13.51
C GLY A 301 -19.52 37.39 -13.03
N VAL A 302 -20.10 37.27 -11.83
CA VAL A 302 -20.31 36.04 -11.08
C VAL A 302 -21.24 35.09 -11.84
N THR A 303 -20.70 34.05 -12.46
CA THR A 303 -21.48 32.88 -12.85
C THR A 303 -21.21 31.72 -11.89
N PRO A 304 -22.24 31.02 -11.37
CA PRO A 304 -22.06 29.95 -10.38
C PRO A 304 -21.55 28.62 -10.96
N LEU A 305 -21.16 28.57 -12.24
CA LEU A 305 -20.67 27.37 -12.92
C LEU A 305 -19.46 27.73 -13.80
N PRO A 306 -18.38 26.93 -13.79
CA PRO A 306 -17.21 27.13 -14.64
C PRO A 306 -17.58 26.99 -16.12
N ASP A 307 -16.86 27.70 -17.00
CA ASP A 307 -17.10 27.66 -18.44
C ASP A 307 -16.80 26.27 -19.01
N LEU A 308 -17.87 25.55 -19.37
CA LEU A 308 -17.80 24.22 -19.98
C LEU A 308 -17.28 24.25 -21.44
N GLN A 309 -17.05 25.43 -22.02
CA GLN A 309 -16.66 25.64 -23.42
C GLN A 309 -15.27 26.27 -23.58
N GLU A 310 -14.48 26.41 -22.51
CA GLU A 310 -13.15 26.99 -22.59
C GLU A 310 -12.18 26.10 -23.39
N GLU A 311 -11.59 26.66 -24.45
CA GLU A 311 -10.48 26.05 -25.19
C GLU A 311 -9.23 25.98 -24.30
N VAL A 312 -8.33 25.03 -24.55
CA VAL A 312 -7.08 24.89 -23.79
C VAL A 312 -6.29 26.20 -23.91
N ASP A 313 -6.09 26.90 -22.80
CA ASP A 313 -5.13 28.00 -22.72
C ASP A 313 -3.73 27.39 -22.65
N GLU A 314 -3.02 27.42 -23.78
CA GLU A 314 -1.65 26.90 -23.87
C GLU A 314 -0.62 27.74 -23.09
N ASP A 315 -1.01 28.90 -22.55
CA ASP A 315 -0.16 29.72 -21.68
C ASP A 315 -0.40 29.45 -20.17
N CYS A 316 -1.42 28.63 -19.84
CA CYS A 316 -1.67 28.18 -18.47
C CYS A 316 -1.00 26.82 -18.22
N ASP A 317 0.30 26.86 -17.93
CA ASP A 317 1.03 25.73 -17.36
C ASP A 317 0.46 25.42 -15.96
N GLY A 318 -0.44 24.44 -15.91
CA GLY A 318 -0.80 23.71 -14.70
C GLY A 318 0.10 22.49 -14.55
#